data_AF-A0A0D0D8B9-F1
#
_entry.id   AF-A0A0D0D8B9-F1
#
_cell.length_a   1.000
_cell.length_b   1.000
_cell.length_c   1.000
_cell.angle_alpha   90.00
_cell.angle_beta   90.00
_cell.angle_gamma   90.00
#
_symmetry.space_group_name_H-M   'P 1'
#
loop_
_entity.id
_entity.type
_entity.pdbx_description
1 polymer ?
#
loop_
_entity_poly.entity_id
_entity_poly.type
_entity_poly.pdbx_seq_one_letter_code
_entity_poly.pdbx_strand_id
1 'polypeptide(L)'
;MSNSSGSGRSLCSNSSNIITAQSSQATTRKKAAHWTVKEETAFLGFLQGKLSKFSNGNFRKPAFTAATNFQMAKFPLHSINGEMAGEKTSETCNHKFKSFKQSYHAVVDLKNASMFIYCDKLGAGIMDDMKEIWT
;
A
#
# COMPACT_ATOMS: atom_id res chain seq x y z
N MET A 1 -14.98 -20.73 57.52
CA MET A 1 -15.54 -19.39 57.30
C MET A 1 -14.83 -18.79 56.10
N SER A 2 -15.47 -18.82 54.94
CA SER A 2 -14.88 -18.41 53.66
C SER A 2 -15.24 -16.95 53.41
N ASN A 3 -14.24 -16.06 53.42
CA ASN A 3 -14.45 -14.65 53.14
C ASN A 3 -14.39 -14.39 51.63
N SER A 4 -15.53 -13.96 51.08
CA SER A 4 -15.69 -13.45 49.72
C SER A 4 -15.18 -12.01 49.66
N SER A 5 -14.13 -11.75 48.87
CA SER A 5 -13.67 -10.39 48.59
C SER A 5 -14.43 -9.84 47.39
N GLY A 6 -15.42 -8.98 47.67
CA GLY A 6 -16.21 -8.26 46.68
C GLY A 6 -15.37 -7.27 45.87
N SER A 7 -15.56 -7.33 44.56
CA SER A 7 -14.99 -6.43 43.55
C SER A 7 -15.60 -5.02 43.65
N GLY A 8 -14.88 -4.09 44.26
CA GLY A 8 -15.22 -2.66 44.21
C GLY A 8 -14.80 -2.04 42.87
N ARG A 9 -15.73 -1.97 41.89
CA ARG A 9 -15.56 -1.08 40.73
C ARG A 9 -16.01 0.32 41.15
N SER A 10 -15.06 1.16 41.55
CA SER A 10 -15.29 2.60 41.71
C SER A 10 -15.00 3.30 40.38
N LEU A 11 -16.04 3.84 39.76
CA LEU A 11 -15.92 4.77 38.63
C LEU A 11 -15.92 6.19 39.22
N CYS A 12 -14.75 6.73 39.51
CA CYS A 12 -14.63 8.15 39.82
C CYS A 12 -14.72 8.96 38.52
N SER A 13 -15.92 9.46 38.24
CA SER A 13 -16.18 10.53 37.27
C SER A 13 -15.60 11.85 37.81
N ASN A 14 -14.47 12.29 37.28
CA ASN A 14 -14.03 13.67 37.46
C ASN A 14 -14.55 14.55 36.33
N SER A 15 -15.67 15.21 36.57
CA SER A 15 -16.07 16.42 35.88
C SER A 15 -15.25 17.59 36.41
N SER A 16 -14.40 18.19 35.58
CA SER A 16 -14.04 19.61 35.70
C SER A 16 -13.49 20.15 34.40
N ASN A 17 -14.11 21.25 33.99
CA ASN A 17 -13.94 21.99 32.75
C ASN A 17 -12.51 22.48 32.55
N ILE A 18 -11.95 22.23 31.36
CA ILE A 18 -10.92 23.10 30.78
C ILE A 18 -11.51 23.62 29.48
N ILE A 19 -11.87 24.90 29.48
CA ILE A 19 -12.06 25.69 28.27
C ILE A 19 -10.69 25.81 27.62
N THR A 20 -10.43 25.01 26.59
CA THR A 20 -9.37 25.28 25.63
C THR A 20 -10.00 25.17 24.26
N ALA A 21 -9.93 26.29 23.53
CA ALA A 21 -10.50 26.49 22.21
C ALA A 21 -10.40 25.24 21.33
N GLN A 22 -11.55 24.68 20.95
CA GLN A 22 -11.64 23.86 19.75
C GLN A 22 -11.38 24.78 18.56
N SER A 23 -10.09 25.00 18.26
CA SER A 23 -9.69 25.19 16.88
C SER A 23 -10.09 23.91 16.18
N SER A 24 -11.23 23.95 15.50
CA SER A 24 -11.54 23.02 14.42
C SER A 24 -10.45 23.21 13.38
N GLN A 25 -9.32 22.53 13.56
CA GLN A 25 -8.45 22.20 12.44
C GLN A 25 -9.30 21.33 11.53
N ALA A 26 -9.97 21.99 10.59
CA ALA A 26 -10.32 21.39 9.33
C ALA A 26 -9.04 20.69 8.85
N THR A 27 -9.00 19.37 8.96
CA THR A 27 -7.94 18.60 8.33
C THR A 27 -8.17 18.81 6.84
N THR A 28 -7.48 19.79 6.26
CA THR A 28 -7.43 19.94 4.81
C THR A 28 -6.81 18.65 4.30
N ARG A 29 -7.65 17.71 3.88
CA ARG A 29 -7.24 16.39 3.40
C ARG A 29 -6.30 16.65 2.23
N LYS A 30 -5.02 16.28 2.39
CA LYS A 30 -4.02 16.45 1.32
C LYS A 30 -4.55 15.77 0.06
N LYS A 31 -4.46 16.47 -1.07
CA LYS A 31 -4.89 15.91 -2.37
C LYS A 31 -4.13 14.61 -2.63
N ALA A 32 -4.84 13.59 -3.11
CA ALA A 32 -4.24 12.32 -3.43
C ALA A 32 -3.28 12.46 -4.61
N ALA A 33 -2.13 11.78 -4.55
CA ALA A 33 -1.23 11.71 -5.69
C ALA A 33 -1.89 10.89 -6.81
N HIS A 34 -2.02 11.48 -7.99
CA HIS A 34 -2.46 10.77 -9.18
C HIS A 34 -1.26 10.07 -9.83
N TRP A 35 -1.44 8.81 -10.22
CA TRP A 35 -0.40 7.99 -10.87
C TRP A 35 -0.90 7.56 -12.24
N THR A 36 -0.24 8.05 -13.28
CA THR A 36 -0.46 7.56 -14.64
C THR A 36 0.33 6.28 -14.87
N VAL A 37 -0.09 5.45 -15.84
CA VAL A 37 0.63 4.22 -16.20
C VAL A 37 2.10 4.53 -16.53
N LYS A 38 2.37 5.62 -17.25
CA LYS A 38 3.74 6.05 -17.60
C LYS A 38 4.60 6.35 -16.36
N GLU A 39 4.02 7.01 -15.35
CA GLU A 39 4.70 7.31 -14.09
C GLU A 39 4.93 6.04 -13.26
N GLU A 40 3.99 5.12 -13.25
CA GLU A 40 4.09 3.83 -12.57
C GLU A 40 5.20 2.96 -13.17
N THR A 41 5.23 2.83 -14.50
CA THR A 41 6.27 2.09 -15.22
C THR A 41 7.65 2.70 -14.96
N ALA A 42 7.78 4.03 -15.01
CA ALA A 42 9.04 4.70 -14.73
C ALA A 42 9.49 4.51 -13.27
N PHE A 43 8.56 4.52 -12.32
CA PHE A 43 8.84 4.27 -10.91
C PHE A 43 9.33 2.85 -10.66
N LEU A 44 8.67 1.84 -11.23
CA LEU A 44 9.10 0.44 -11.14
C LEU A 44 10.49 0.25 -11.77
N GLY A 45 10.74 0.84 -12.94
CA GLY A 45 12.06 0.80 -13.59
C GLY A 45 13.16 1.46 -12.75
N PHE A 46 12.86 2.59 -12.11
CA PHE A 46 13.78 3.23 -11.17
C PHE A 46 14.12 2.33 -9.99
N LEU A 47 13.12 1.69 -9.38
CA LEU A 47 13.32 0.76 -8.26
C LEU A 47 14.13 -0.47 -8.69
N GLN A 48 13.85 -1.01 -9.87
CA GLN A 48 14.59 -2.14 -10.45
C GLN A 48 16.08 -1.79 -10.60
N GLY A 49 16.41 -0.60 -11.10
CA GLY A 49 17.79 -0.11 -11.18
C GLY A 49 18.48 0.07 -9.82
N LYS A 50 17.72 0.13 -8.72
CA LYS A 50 18.26 0.20 -7.35
C LYS A 50 18.40 -1.17 -6.68
N LEU A 51 17.94 -2.27 -7.29
CA LEU A 51 18.01 -3.61 -6.69
C LEU A 51 19.43 -4.05 -6.35
N SER A 52 20.43 -3.65 -7.14
CA SER A 52 21.85 -3.93 -6.85
C SER A 52 22.29 -3.41 -5.47
N LYS A 53 21.62 -2.38 -4.94
CA LYS A 53 21.88 -1.80 -3.61
C LYS A 53 21.00 -2.40 -2.51
N PHE A 54 19.90 -3.06 -2.88
CA PHE A 54 18.91 -3.60 -1.97
C PHE A 54 18.57 -5.01 -2.41
N SER A 55 19.44 -5.96 -2.04
CA SER A 55 19.45 -7.36 -2.50
C SER A 55 18.12 -8.09 -2.46
N ASN A 56 17.19 -7.67 -1.59
CA ASN A 56 15.91 -8.35 -1.39
C ASN A 56 14.67 -7.45 -1.64
N GLY A 57 14.82 -6.32 -2.37
CA GLY A 57 13.69 -5.41 -2.64
C GLY A 57 13.09 -4.76 -1.37
N ASN A 58 13.83 -4.76 -0.26
CA ASN A 58 13.48 -4.06 0.98
C ASN A 58 13.96 -2.61 0.91
N PHE A 59 13.29 -1.82 0.09
CA PHE A 59 13.60 -0.40 -0.07
C PHE A 59 13.33 0.36 1.24
N ARG A 60 14.36 1.05 1.73
CA ARG A 60 14.27 1.93 2.90
C ARG A 60 13.92 3.35 2.48
N LYS A 61 13.59 4.22 3.45
CA LYS A 61 13.24 5.64 3.23
C LYS A 61 14.14 6.37 2.21
N PRO A 62 15.48 6.24 2.23
CA PRO A 62 16.34 6.91 1.24
C PRO A 62 16.06 6.53 -0.22
N ALA A 63 15.66 5.28 -0.48
CA ALA A 63 15.30 4.83 -1.82
C ALA A 63 14.01 5.51 -2.31
N PHE A 64 13.03 5.69 -1.43
CA PHE A 64 11.78 6.38 -1.76
C PHE A 64 11.96 7.90 -1.88
N THR A 65 12.84 8.51 -1.07
CA THR A 65 13.23 9.92 -1.25
C THR A 65 13.91 10.12 -2.61
N ALA A 66 14.83 9.23 -2.99
CA ALA A 66 15.46 9.29 -4.30
C ALA A 66 14.45 9.07 -5.45
N ALA A 67 13.46 8.19 -5.25
CA ALA A 67 12.38 7.97 -6.20
C ALA A 67 11.48 9.20 -6.35
N THR A 68 11.14 9.89 -5.26
CA THR A 68 10.41 11.16 -5.30
C THR A 68 11.14 12.19 -6.15
N ASN A 69 12.45 12.38 -5.92
CA ASN A 69 13.25 13.32 -6.70
C ASN A 69 13.29 12.94 -8.19
N PHE A 70 13.44 11.65 -8.49
CA PHE A 70 13.36 11.13 -9.86
C PHE A 70 12.00 11.42 -10.51
N GLN A 71 10.90 11.19 -9.77
CA GLN A 71 9.56 11.46 -10.27
C GLN A 71 9.33 12.95 -10.52
N MET A 72 9.74 13.83 -9.60
CA MET A 72 9.60 15.28 -9.79
C MET A 72 10.42 15.80 -10.98
N ALA A 73 11.62 15.27 -11.17
CA ALA A 73 12.48 15.66 -12.29
C ALA A 73 11.93 15.18 -13.65
N LYS A 74 11.39 13.95 -13.70
CA LYS A 74 10.92 13.33 -14.94
C LYS A 74 9.47 13.66 -15.29
N PHE A 75 8.65 13.89 -14.28
CA PHE A 75 7.23 14.19 -14.39
C PHE A 75 6.90 15.41 -13.52
N PRO A 76 7.17 16.62 -14.03
CA PRO A 76 6.76 17.85 -13.35
C PRO A 76 5.26 17.81 -13.05
N LEU A 77 4.86 18.37 -11.91
CA LEU A 77 3.44 18.48 -11.55
C LEU A 77 2.72 19.21 -12.68
N HIS A 78 1.81 18.50 -13.34
CA HIS A 78 0.89 19.07 -14.30
C HIS A 78 -0.48 19.18 -13.64
N SER A 79 -1.17 20.27 -13.95
CA SER A 79 -2.58 20.41 -13.60
C SER A 79 -3.36 19.35 -14.39
N ILE A 80 -4.12 18.52 -13.69
CA ILE A 80 -5.07 17.60 -14.30
C ILE A 80 -6.44 18.27 -14.16
N ASN A 81 -7.06 18.60 -15.29
CA ASN A 81 -8.39 19.22 -15.36
C ASN A 81 -8.52 20.55 -14.58
N GLY A 82 -7.47 21.36 -14.56
CA GLY A 82 -7.47 22.65 -13.84
C GLY A 82 -7.10 22.53 -12.35
N GLU A 83 -6.95 21.31 -11.82
CA GLU A 83 -6.49 21.07 -10.45
C GLU A 83 -5.07 20.53 -10.39
N MET A 84 -4.27 21.08 -9.48
CA MET A 84 -2.94 20.53 -9.16
C MET A 84 -3.10 19.17 -8.49
N ALA A 85 -2.52 18.12 -9.10
CA ALA A 85 -2.46 16.78 -8.52
C ALA A 85 -1.67 16.79 -7.20
N GLY A 86 -1.96 15.84 -6.30
CA GLY A 86 -1.19 15.67 -5.07
C GLY A 86 0.27 15.33 -5.36
N GLU A 87 1.18 15.88 -4.56
CA GLU A 87 2.62 15.64 -4.69
C GLU A 87 2.98 14.18 -4.43
N LYS A 88 3.91 13.64 -5.24
CA LYS A 88 4.44 12.28 -5.10
C LYS A 88 5.57 12.22 -4.05
N THR A 89 5.22 12.47 -2.78
CA THR A 89 6.19 12.41 -1.66
C THR A 89 6.77 11.02 -1.45
N SER A 90 7.82 10.91 -0.62
CA SER A 90 8.45 9.63 -0.28
C SER A 90 7.45 8.64 0.32
N GLU A 91 6.49 9.13 1.09
CA GLU A 91 5.41 8.33 1.69
C GLU A 91 4.48 7.80 0.60
N THR A 92 4.06 8.63 -0.35
CA THR A 92 3.19 8.17 -1.45
C THR A 92 3.89 7.12 -2.32
N CYS A 93 5.19 7.26 -2.58
CA CYS A 93 5.99 6.25 -3.30
C CYS A 93 6.03 4.93 -2.53
N ASN A 94 6.21 4.97 -1.21
CA ASN A 94 6.18 3.76 -0.37
C ASN A 94 4.80 3.08 -0.39
N HIS A 95 3.72 3.85 -0.22
CA HIS A 95 2.36 3.32 -0.32
C HIS A 95 2.07 2.72 -1.69
N LYS A 96 2.51 3.37 -2.77
CA LYS A 96 2.33 2.87 -4.13
C LYS A 96 3.08 1.56 -4.36
N PHE A 97 4.32 1.47 -3.87
CA PHE A 97 5.09 0.23 -3.95
C PHE A 97 4.44 -0.93 -3.16
N LYS A 98 3.87 -0.65 -1.98
CA LYS A 98 3.08 -1.65 -1.24
C LYS A 98 1.86 -2.12 -2.02
N SER A 99 1.15 -1.21 -2.68
CA SER A 99 0.03 -1.56 -3.55
C SER A 99 0.47 -2.49 -4.70
N PHE A 100 1.62 -2.24 -5.33
CA PHE A 100 2.15 -3.15 -6.34
C PHE A 100 2.46 -4.54 -5.80
N LYS A 101 3.05 -4.64 -4.60
CA LYS A 101 3.26 -5.94 -3.94
C LYS A 101 1.95 -6.68 -3.72
N GLN A 102 0.93 -5.97 -3.21
CA GLN A 102 -0.38 -6.55 -2.96
C GLN A 102 -1.02 -7.08 -4.25
N SER A 103 -1.02 -6.29 -5.33
CA SER A 103 -1.53 -6.72 -6.63
C SER A 103 -0.76 -7.91 -7.19
N TYR A 104 0.57 -7.92 -7.06
CA TYR A 104 1.40 -9.06 -7.46
C TYR A 104 1.04 -10.33 -6.68
N HIS A 105 0.93 -10.26 -5.35
CA HIS A 105 0.56 -11.40 -4.52
C HIS A 105 -0.85 -11.89 -4.85
N ALA A 106 -1.82 -11.00 -5.06
CA ALA A 106 -3.16 -11.41 -5.48
C ALA A 106 -3.15 -12.20 -6.81
N VAL A 107 -2.32 -11.80 -7.78
CA VAL A 107 -2.16 -12.53 -9.05
C VAL A 107 -1.49 -13.89 -8.84
N VAL A 108 -0.45 -13.96 -7.99
CA VAL A 108 0.23 -15.21 -7.65
C VAL A 108 -0.71 -16.18 -6.93
N ASP A 109 -1.46 -15.68 -5.95
CA ASP A 109 -2.43 -16.48 -5.19
C ASP A 109 -3.56 -16.98 -6.10
N LEU A 110 -4.07 -16.11 -6.99
CA LEU A 110 -5.06 -16.52 -7.99
C LEU A 110 -4.50 -17.60 -8.91
N LYS A 111 -3.26 -17.45 -9.40
CA LYS A 111 -2.61 -18.46 -10.23
C LYS A 111 -2.52 -19.79 -9.49
N ASN A 112 -2.04 -19.77 -8.24
CA ASN A 112 -1.87 -20.97 -7.42
C ASN A 112 -3.21 -21.63 -7.08
N ALA A 113 -4.23 -20.84 -6.72
CA ALA A 113 -5.57 -21.34 -6.40
C ALA A 113 -6.31 -21.87 -7.63
N SER A 114 -6.09 -21.27 -8.79
CA SER A 114 -6.74 -21.68 -10.02
C SER A 114 -6.25 -23.03 -10.55
N MET A 115 -5.06 -23.49 -10.11
CA MET A 115 -4.40 -24.74 -10.53
C MET A 115 -4.32 -24.92 -12.06
N PHE A 116 -4.55 -23.84 -12.82
CA PHE A 116 -4.33 -23.81 -14.25
C PHE A 116 -2.84 -23.78 -14.51
N ILE A 117 -2.36 -24.85 -15.12
CA ILE A 117 -0.98 -24.95 -15.57
C ILE A 117 -0.99 -24.45 -17.01
N TYR A 118 -0.32 -23.33 -17.26
CA TYR A 118 -0.03 -22.92 -18.62
C TYR A 118 1.37 -23.42 -18.98
N CYS A 119 1.48 -24.23 -20.02
CA CYS A 119 2.74 -24.74 -20.55
C CYS A 119 2.79 -24.43 -22.05
N ASP A 120 3.83 -23.75 -22.54
CA ASP A 120 3.95 -23.36 -23.96
C ASP A 120 3.83 -24.55 -24.94
N LYS A 121 4.12 -25.77 -24.48
CA LYS A 121 4.00 -27.01 -25.27
C LYS A 121 2.62 -27.66 -25.19
N LEU A 122 1.89 -27.46 -24.09
CA LEU A 122 0.65 -28.18 -23.78
C LEU A 122 -0.58 -27.25 -23.72
N GLY A 123 -0.39 -25.94 -23.85
CA GLY A 123 -1.43 -24.94 -23.67
C GLY A 123 -1.84 -24.76 -22.21
N ALA A 124 -3.06 -24.27 -22.00
CA ALA A 124 -3.68 -24.24 -20.67
C ALA A 124 -4.23 -25.63 -20.33
N GLY A 125 -3.76 -26.21 -19.23
CA GLY A 125 -4.23 -27.49 -18.69
C GLY A 125 -4.69 -27.35 -17.24
N ILE A 126 -5.59 -28.23 -16.82
CA ILE A 126 -5.95 -28.45 -15.42
C ILE A 126 -5.11 -29.65 -14.95
N MET A 127 -4.61 -29.60 -13.73
CA MET A 127 -3.84 -30.69 -13.15
C MET A 127 -4.71 -31.96 -13.03
N ASP A 128 -4.17 -33.12 -13.43
CA ASP A 128 -4.91 -34.38 -13.64
C ASP A 128 -5.58 -34.92 -12.35
N ASP A 129 -5.10 -34.52 -11.17
CA ASP A 129 -5.63 -34.89 -9.86
C ASP A 129 -6.98 -34.24 -9.52
N MET A 130 -7.49 -33.34 -10.38
CA MET A 130 -8.77 -32.66 -10.18
C MET A 130 -9.78 -32.84 -11.30
N LYS A 131 -9.60 -33.87 -12.14
CA LYS A 131 -10.61 -34.29 -13.13
C LYS A 131 -11.98 -34.52 -12.47
N GLU A 132 -11.99 -35.04 -11.23
CA GLU A 132 -13.20 -35.32 -10.44
C GLU A 132 -13.99 -34.06 -9.99
N ILE A 133 -13.38 -32.87 -9.93
CA ILE A 133 -14.13 -31.65 -9.54
C ILE A 133 -14.96 -31.11 -10.72
N TRP A 134 -14.59 -31.47 -11.94
CA TRP A 134 -15.20 -30.94 -13.17
C TRP A 134 -15.88 -32.00 -14.07
N THR A 135 -15.89 -33.27 -13.65
CA THR A 135 -16.70 -34.35 -14.26
C THR A 135 -17.93 -34.65 -13.43
#